data_AF-A0A523HAV7-F1
#
_entry.id   AF-A0A523HAV7-F1
#
_cell.length_a   1.000
_cell.length_b   1.000
_cell.length_c   1.000
_cell.angle_alpha   90.00
_cell.angle_beta   90.00
_cell.angle_gamma   90.00
#
_symmetry.space_group_name_H-M   'P 1'
#
loop_
_entity.id
_entity.type
_entity.pdbx_description
1 polymer ?
#
loop_
_entity_poly.entity_id
_entity_poly.type
_entity_poly.pdbx_seq_one_letter_code
_entity_poly.pdbx_strand_id
1 'polypeptide(L)'
;MSSLIKNMVIWLVIALVLMTVFNQFSTRQTTQTQLGYSQFIDEVKQGRIAKVTIEGRTLKGTKADGRHFTTSTPADPWMVSDLLKSGVIVDAKPEDEPSLL
;
A
#
# COMPACT_ATOMS: atom_id res chain seq x y z
N MET A 1 48.51 -19.59 5.75
CA MET A 1 47.40 -19.09 4.90
C MET A 1 46.06 -19.47 5.53
N SER A 2 45.66 -18.81 6.61
CA SER A 2 44.45 -19.20 7.38
C SER A 2 43.72 -18.04 8.08
N SER A 3 44.28 -16.82 8.07
CA SER A 3 43.61 -15.62 8.59
C SER A 3 42.66 -14.97 7.57
N LEU A 4 43.00 -15.04 6.28
CA LEU A 4 42.17 -14.46 5.20
C LEU A 4 40.84 -15.19 5.04
N ILE A 5 40.85 -16.53 5.09
CA ILE A 5 39.63 -17.35 4.98
C ILE A 5 38.73 -17.17 6.21
N LYS A 6 39.31 -17.05 7.41
CA LYS A 6 38.56 -16.85 8.66
C LYS A 6 37.82 -15.51 8.69
N ASN A 7 38.45 -14.44 8.19
CA ASN A 7 37.77 -13.14 8.05
C ASN A 7 36.72 -13.17 6.94
N MET A 8 36.99 -13.86 5.83
CA MET A 8 36.04 -13.98 4.72
C MET A 8 34.73 -14.69 5.13
N VAL A 9 34.80 -15.67 6.02
CA VAL A 9 33.61 -16.34 6.57
C VAL A 9 32.77 -15.38 7.42
N ILE A 10 33.38 -14.51 8.23
CA ILE A 10 32.66 -13.50 9.01
C ILE A 10 31.92 -12.52 8.10
N TRP A 11 32.56 -12.08 7.02
CA TRP A 11 31.96 -11.18 6.03
C TRP A 11 30.79 -11.83 5.28
N LEU A 12 30.87 -13.13 4.97
CA LEU A 12 29.77 -13.88 4.35
C LEU A 12 28.55 -13.96 5.27
N VAL A 13 28.74 -14.20 6.56
CA VAL A 13 27.63 -14.25 7.52
C VAL A 13 26.97 -12.87 7.66
N ILE A 14 27.75 -11.80 7.72
CA ILE A 14 27.21 -10.42 7.74
C ILE A 14 26.41 -10.12 6.48
N ALA A 15 26.91 -10.48 5.30
CA ALA A 15 26.21 -10.30 4.03
C ALA A 15 24.88 -11.08 3.99
N LEU A 16 24.87 -12.32 4.48
CA LEU A 16 23.67 -13.15 4.58
C LEU A 16 22.62 -12.51 5.50
N VAL A 17 23.02 -12.06 6.69
CA VAL A 17 22.13 -11.41 7.65
C VAL A 17 21.55 -10.13 7.06
N LEU A 18 22.37 -9.28 6.43
CA LEU A 18 21.90 -8.08 5.74
C LEU A 18 20.88 -8.43 4.65
N MET A 19 21.12 -9.45 3.84
CA MET A 19 20.18 -9.90 2.80
C MET A 19 18.84 -10.36 3.40
N THR A 20 18.85 -11.08 4.53
CA THR A 20 17.61 -11.51 5.20
C THR A 20 16.81 -10.35 5.77
N VAL A 21 17.48 -9.35 6.34
CA VAL A 21 16.85 -8.13 6.86
C VAL A 21 16.21 -7.35 5.70
N PHE A 22 16.95 -7.12 4.61
CA PHE A 22 16.39 -6.46 3.42
C PHE A 22 15.22 -7.23 2.80
N ASN A 23 15.28 -8.57 2.75
CA ASN A 23 14.20 -9.39 2.21
C ASN A 23 12.90 -9.31 3.05
N GLN A 24 13.03 -9.12 4.37
CA GLN A 24 11.88 -8.87 5.25
C GLN A 24 11.19 -7.54 4.93
N PHE A 25 11.94 -6.51 4.54
CA PHE A 25 11.40 -5.22 4.12
C PHE A 25 10.79 -5.24 2.70
N SER A 26 11.38 -5.99 1.76
CA SER A 26 10.90 -6.10 0.37
C SER A 26 9.59 -6.86 0.20
N THR A 27 9.18 -7.66 1.20
CA THR A 27 7.95 -8.50 1.12
C THR A 27 6.64 -7.70 1.21
N ARG A 28 6.69 -6.37 1.39
CA ARG A 28 5.47 -5.54 1.49
C ARG A 28 5.09 -4.78 0.23
N GLN A 29 5.66 -5.12 -0.92
CA GLN A 29 5.23 -4.54 -2.18
C GLN A 29 4.06 -5.36 -2.76
N THR A 30 2.94 -5.38 -2.03
CA THR A 30 1.65 -5.77 -2.60
C THR A 30 1.46 -4.96 -3.86
N THR A 31 1.33 -5.63 -5.01
CA THR A 31 1.05 -5.00 -6.31
C THR A 31 -0.27 -4.27 -6.20
N GLN A 32 -0.21 -3.01 -5.79
CA GLN A 32 -1.41 -2.20 -5.58
C GLN A 32 -1.94 -1.87 -6.96
N THR A 33 -3.09 -2.45 -7.30
CA THR A 33 -3.68 -2.24 -8.62
C THR A 33 -4.16 -0.80 -8.70
N GLN A 34 -3.63 -0.03 -9.64
CA GLN A 34 -4.10 1.33 -9.88
C GLN A 34 -5.43 1.27 -10.64
N LEU A 35 -6.46 1.87 -10.07
CA LEU A 35 -7.82 1.89 -10.59
C LEU A 35 -8.18 3.31 -11.02
N GLY A 36 -8.84 3.46 -12.18
CA GLY A 36 -9.38 4.76 -12.60
C GLY A 36 -10.52 5.22 -11.67
N TYR A 37 -10.68 6.53 -11.50
CA TYR A 37 -11.70 7.09 -10.60
C TYR A 37 -13.14 6.66 -10.99
N SER A 38 -13.48 6.71 -12.28
CA SER A 38 -14.79 6.28 -12.77
C SER A 38 -15.07 4.81 -12.46
N GLN A 39 -14.08 3.95 -12.75
CA GLN A 39 -14.17 2.52 -12.44
C GLN A 39 -14.32 2.28 -10.93
N PHE A 40 -13.65 3.08 -10.10
CA PHE A 40 -13.78 3.00 -8.64
C PHE A 40 -15.21 3.29 -8.20
N ILE A 41 -15.80 4.40 -8.67
CA ILE A 41 -17.19 4.75 -8.37
C ILE A 41 -18.17 3.68 -8.86
N ASP A 42 -17.93 3.09 -10.04
CA ASP A 42 -18.74 1.98 -10.54
C ASP A 42 -18.62 0.75 -9.65
N GLU A 43 -17.43 0.42 -9.15
CA GLU A 43 -17.22 -0.68 -8.21
C GLU A 43 -17.85 -0.41 -6.84
N VAL A 44 -17.84 0.84 -6.36
CA VAL A 44 -18.53 1.26 -5.13
C VAL A 44 -20.03 1.05 -5.25
N LYS A 45 -20.64 1.54 -6.34
CA LYS A 45 -22.06 1.38 -6.63
C LYS A 45 -22.47 -0.09 -6.79
N GLN A 46 -21.55 -0.94 -7.25
CA GLN A 46 -21.75 -2.37 -7.38
C GLN A 46 -21.46 -3.16 -6.09
N GLY A 47 -21.16 -2.48 -4.98
CA GLY A 47 -20.91 -3.10 -3.67
C GLY A 47 -19.63 -3.93 -3.61
N ARG A 48 -18.69 -3.72 -4.54
CA ARG A 48 -17.43 -4.48 -4.59
C ARG A 48 -16.34 -3.90 -3.71
N ILE A 49 -16.54 -2.70 -3.17
CA ILE A 49 -15.57 -2.04 -2.29
C ILE A 49 -16.01 -2.23 -0.84
N ALA A 50 -15.13 -2.74 0.00
CA ALA A 50 -15.42 -2.93 1.43
C ALA A 50 -14.92 -1.75 2.27
N LYS A 51 -13.72 -1.25 1.96
CA LYS A 51 -13.07 -0.20 2.74
C LYS A 51 -12.26 0.75 1.84
N VAL A 52 -12.27 2.03 2.18
CA VAL A 52 -11.45 3.07 1.57
C VAL A 52 -10.80 3.92 2.66
N THR A 53 -9.50 4.16 2.51
CA THR A 53 -8.70 5.09 3.30
C THR A 53 -8.33 6.27 2.41
N ILE A 54 -8.69 7.47 2.86
CA ILE A 54 -8.40 8.72 2.16
C ILE A 54 -7.08 9.27 2.71
N GLU A 55 -6.10 9.48 1.82
CA GLU A 55 -4.77 10.03 2.11
C GLU A 55 -4.53 11.22 1.17
N GLY A 56 -4.97 12.41 1.59
CA GLY A 56 -4.93 13.62 0.75
C GLY A 56 -5.71 13.44 -0.56
N ARG A 57 -5.00 13.38 -1.69
CA ARG A 57 -5.58 13.15 -3.04
C ARG A 57 -5.56 11.68 -3.49
N THR A 58 -4.95 10.80 -2.69
CA THR A 58 -4.84 9.37 -2.99
C THR A 58 -5.82 8.59 -2.12
N LEU A 59 -6.50 7.63 -2.72
CA LEU A 59 -7.38 6.71 -2.05
C LEU A 59 -6.75 5.33 -2.08
N LYS A 60 -6.63 4.70 -0.92
CA LYS A 60 -6.24 3.29 -0.78
C LYS A 60 -7.45 2.50 -0.35
N GLY A 61 -7.82 1.47 -1.10
CA GLY A 61 -9.02 0.70 -0.80
C GLY A 61 -8.79 -0.80 -0.80
N THR A 62 -9.72 -1.50 -0.16
CA THR A 62 -9.82 -2.96 -0.14
C THR A 62 -11.17 -3.35 -0.73
N LYS A 63 -11.14 -4.22 -1.73
CA LYS A 63 -12.34 -4.81 -2.33
C LYS A 63 -12.95 -5.84 -1.39
N ALA A 64 -14.21 -6.20 -1.62
CA ALA A 64 -14.91 -7.25 -0.89
C ALA A 64 -14.23 -8.63 -1.01
N ASP A 65 -13.44 -8.85 -2.07
CA ASP A 65 -12.63 -10.06 -2.28
C ASP A 65 -11.25 -10.02 -1.60
N GLY A 66 -10.93 -8.96 -0.86
CA GLY A 66 -9.66 -8.79 -0.14
C GLY A 66 -8.52 -8.18 -0.96
N ARG A 67 -8.72 -7.91 -2.26
CA ARG A 67 -7.70 -7.25 -3.08
C ARG A 67 -7.55 -5.78 -2.73
N HIS A 68 -6.32 -5.29 -2.76
CA HIS A 68 -5.96 -3.90 -2.49
C HIS A 68 -5.83 -3.12 -3.79
N PHE A 69 -6.28 -1.87 -3.79
CA PHE A 69 -6.17 -0.96 -4.93
C PHE A 69 -5.81 0.45 -4.48
N THR A 70 -5.35 1.24 -5.43
CA THR A 70 -5.15 2.69 -5.31
C THR A 70 -5.93 3.39 -6.38
N THR A 71 -6.48 4.54 -6.05
CA THR A 71 -7.03 5.46 -7.05
C THR A 71 -6.74 6.90 -6.62
N SER A 72 -6.79 7.84 -7.56
CA SER A 72 -6.59 9.25 -7.27
C SER A 72 -7.92 9.96 -7.43
N THR A 73 -8.30 10.78 -6.45
CA THR A 73 -9.56 11.52 -6.49
C THR A 73 -9.39 12.88 -7.17
N PRO A 74 -10.35 13.30 -8.02
CA PRO A 74 -10.39 14.66 -8.56
C PRO A 74 -10.86 15.71 -7.55
N ALA A 75 -10.94 15.39 -6.25
CA ALA A 75 -11.52 16.22 -5.19
C ALA A 75 -13.05 16.41 -5.35
N ASP A 76 -13.74 15.29 -5.57
CA ASP A 76 -15.21 15.25 -5.66
C ASP A 76 -15.86 15.33 -4.25
N PRO A 77 -16.67 16.38 -3.97
CA PRO A 77 -17.37 16.53 -2.69
C PRO A 77 -18.39 15.43 -2.39
N TRP A 78 -18.93 14.76 -3.42
CA TRP A 78 -20.00 13.77 -3.26
C TRP A 78 -19.49 12.35 -3.03
N MET A 79 -18.21 12.10 -3.29
CA MET A 79 -17.59 10.78 -3.19
C MET A 79 -17.80 10.11 -1.83
N VAL A 80 -17.57 10.84 -0.73
CA VAL A 80 -17.74 10.30 0.63
C VAL A 80 -19.20 9.91 0.88
N SER A 81 -20.15 10.72 0.39
CA SER A 81 -21.57 10.41 0.51
C SER A 81 -21.95 9.13 -0.25
N ASP A 82 -21.41 8.94 -1.45
CA ASP A 82 -21.66 7.74 -2.26
C ASP A 82 -21.04 6.48 -1.67
N LEU A 83 -19.86 6.60 -1.05
CA LEU A 83 -19.22 5.53 -0.30
C LEU A 83 -20.07 5.09 0.89
N LEU A 84 -20.51 6.04 1.71
CA LEU A 84 -21.34 5.75 2.89
C LEU A 84 -22.69 5.15 2.51
N LYS A 85 -23.34 5.66 1.45
CA LYS A 85 -24.60 5.08 0.92
C LYS A 85 -24.43 3.63 0.46
N SER A 86 -23.26 3.29 -0.05
CA SER A 86 -22.94 1.94 -0.53
C SER A 86 -22.44 1.01 0.59
N GLY A 87 -22.43 1.48 1.84
CA GLY A 87 -21.98 0.69 3.00
C GLY A 87 -20.46 0.51 3.08
N VAL A 88 -19.69 1.33 2.36
CA VAL A 88 -18.23 1.28 2.38
C VAL A 88 -17.71 1.89 3.68
N ILE A 89 -16.76 1.21 4.33
CA ILE A 89 -16.06 1.76 5.49
C ILE A 89 -15.08 2.82 5.01
N VAL A 90 -15.22 4.04 5.53
CA VAL A 90 -14.36 5.18 5.16
C VAL A 90 -13.46 5.55 6.34
N ASP A 91 -12.15 5.48 6.14
CA ASP A 91 -11.14 6.01 7.04
C ASP A 91 -10.45 7.22 6.40
N ALA A 92 -9.95 8.14 7.22
CA ALA A 92 -9.14 9.26 6.77
C ALA A 92 -7.80 9.26 7.51
N LYS A 93 -6.72 9.46 6.77
CA LYS A 93 -5.39 9.68 7.31
C LYS A 93 -4.83 10.99 6.77
N PRO A 94 -4.05 11.73 7.57
CA PRO A 94 -3.26 12.83 7.04
C PRO A 94 -2.38 12.31 5.90
N GLU A 95 -2.17 13.14 4.88
CA GLU A 95 -1.19 12.83 3.84
C GLU A 95 0.17 12.66 4.52
N ASP A 96 0.84 11.54 4.28
CA ASP A 96 2.19 11.33 4.78
C ASP A 96 3.07 12.40 4.10
N GLU A 97 3.39 13.47 4.83
CA GLU A 97 4.42 14.40 4.38
C GLU A 97 5.69 13.57 4.21
N PRO A 98 6.30 13.52 3.02
CA PRO A 98 7.59 12.86 2.87
C PRO A 98 8.53 13.52 3.86
N SER A 99 8.97 12.74 4.85
CA SER A 99 9.96 13.19 5.82
C SER A 99 11.17 13.63 5.00
N LEU A 100 11.38 14.95 4.91
CA LEU A 100 12.55 15.53 4.28
C LEU A 100 13.72 15.25 5.22
N LEU A 101 14.31 14.06 5.07
CA LEU A 101 15.58 13.68 5.64
C LEU A 101 16.67 13.81 4.57
#